data_AF-A0A7Y2UBI5-F1
#
_entry.id   AF-A0A7Y2UBI5-F1
#
_cell.length_a   1.000
_cell.length_b   1.000
_cell.length_c   1.000
_cell.angle_alpha   90.00
_cell.angle_beta   90.00
_cell.angle_gamma   90.00
#
_symmetry.space_group_name_H-M   'P 1'
#
loop_
_entity.id
_entity.type
_entity.pdbx_description
1 polymer ?
#
loop_
_entity_poly.entity_id
_entity_poly.type
_entity_poly.pdbx_seq_one_letter_code
_entity_poly.pdbx_strand_id
1 'polypeptide(L)' 'IDEGTLYPLLRRLEKQGLLTSEWRSDDKRKKRYYRLAELGQEVLESLIVEWRVLNDSIDAVLKEKK' A
#
# COMPACT_ATOMS: atom_id res chain seq x y z
N ILE A 1 3.57 -13.92 1.87
CA ILE A 1 3.05 -13.04 2.93
C ILE A 1 2.09 -13.88 3.73
N ASP A 2 2.33 -14.05 5.02
CA ASP A 2 1.44 -14.84 5.89
C ASP A 2 0.07 -14.15 5.99
N GLU A 3 -1.01 -14.91 5.84
CA GLU A 3 -2.38 -14.40 5.96
C GLU A 3 -2.60 -13.71 7.32
N GLY A 4 -1.89 -14.19 8.36
CA GLY A 4 -1.87 -13.59 9.69
C GLY A 4 -1.40 -12.13 9.72
N THR A 5 -0.62 -11.68 8.73
CA THR A 5 -0.09 -10.31 8.65
C THR A 5 -0.84 -9.41 7.66
N LEU A 6 -1.50 -10.00 6.65
CA LEU A 6 -2.21 -9.23 5.61
C LEU A 6 -3.46 -8.55 6.18
N TYR A 7 -4.31 -9.28 6.90
CA TYR A 7 -5.56 -8.71 7.42
C TYR A 7 -5.35 -7.60 8.47
N PRO A 8 -4.40 -7.73 9.43
CA PRO A 8 -4.05 -6.62 10.32
C PRO A 8 -3.54 -5.39 9.57
N LEU A 9 -2.72 -5.58 8.53
CA LEU A 9 -2.22 -4.47 7.71
C LEU A 9 -3.36 -3.73 7.01
N LEU A 10 -4.26 -4.46 6.32
CA LEU A 10 -5.42 -3.87 5.64
C LEU A 10 -6.31 -3.08 6.61
N ARG A 11 -6.58 -3.64 7.80
CA ARG A 11 -7.34 -2.95 8.85
C ARG A 11 -6.65 -1.69 9.36
N ARG A 12 -5.31 -1.70 9.47
CA ARG A 12 -4.54 -0.52 9.89
C ARG A 12 -4.60 0.58 8.83
N LEU A 13 -4.40 0.24 7.56
CA LEU A 13 -4.48 1.18 6.46
C LEU A 13 -5.89 1.79 6.33
N GLU A 14 -6.94 1.00 6.55
CA GLU A 14 -8.31 1.51 6.64
C GLU A 14 -8.51 2.46 7.84
N LYS A 15 -8.01 2.11 9.03
CA LYS A 15 -8.07 2.99 10.21
C LYS A 15 -7.34 4.33 10.00
N GLN A 16 -6.32 4.35 9.16
CA GLN A 16 -5.59 5.55 8.77
C GLN A 16 -6.30 6.36 7.67
N GLY A 17 -7.42 5.88 7.14
CA GLY A 17 -8.14 6.53 6.04
C GLY A 17 -7.50 6.34 4.67
N LEU A 18 -6.50 5.45 4.54
CA LEU A 18 -5.82 5.17 3.28
C LEU A 18 -6.59 4.17 2.41
N LEU A 19 -7.41 3.33 3.04
CA LEU A 19 -8.31 2.40 2.36
C LEU A 19 -9.76 2.64 2.77
N THR A 20 -10.66 2.42 1.83
CA THR A 20 -12.08 2.17 2.08
C THR A 20 -12.37 0.67 1.96
N SER A 21 -13.45 0.21 2.56
CA SER A 21 -13.88 -1.18 2.38
C SER A 21 -15.39 -1.34 2.20
N GLU A 22 -15.76 -2.42 1.55
CA GLU A 22 -17.15 -2.81 1.31
C GLU A 22 -17.33 -4.32 1.51
N TRP A 23 -18.44 -4.71 2.13
CA TRP A 23 -18.86 -6.10 2.20
C TRP A 23 -19.62 -6.46 0.93
N ARG A 24 -19.16 -7.50 0.22
CA ARG A 24 -19.85 -8.06 -0.93
C ARG A 24 -20.22 -9.50 -0.64
N SER A 25 -21.46 -9.85 -0.97
CA SER A 25 -21.94 -11.22 -0.93
C SER A 25 -21.76 -11.81 -2.33
N ASP A 26 -20.90 -12.82 -2.43
CA ASP A 26 -20.63 -13.54 -3.65
C ASP A 26 -20.73 -15.04 -3.34
N ASP A 27 -21.56 -15.77 -4.09
CA ASP A 27 -21.79 -17.21 -3.95
C ASP A 27 -21.82 -17.73 -2.49
N LYS A 28 -22.76 -17.17 -1.70
CA LYS A 28 -23.04 -17.54 -0.29
C LYS A 28 -21.95 -17.19 0.72
N ARG A 29 -20.87 -16.49 0.35
CA ARG A 29 -19.83 -16.02 1.28
C ARG A 29 -19.72 -14.49 1.27
N LYS A 30 -19.68 -13.89 2.46
CA LYS A 30 -19.38 -12.46 2.61
C LYS A 30 -17.87 -12.24 2.54
N LYS A 31 -17.42 -11.49 1.54
CA LYS A 31 -16.03 -11.07 1.36
C LYS A 31 -15.94 -9.56 1.60
N ARG A 32 -14.90 -9.10 2.27
CA ARG A 32 -14.61 -7.67 2.45
C ARG A 32 -13.59 -7.24 1.40
N TYR A 33 -13.98 -6.32 0.54
CA TYR A 33 -13.11 -5.75 -0.50
C TYR A 33 -12.56 -4.42 0.01
N TYR A 34 -11.28 -4.17 -0.25
CA TYR A 34 -10.61 -2.92 0.09
C TYR A 34 -10.21 -2.19 -1.19
N ARG A 35 -10.28 -0.87 -1.18
CA ARG A 35 -9.86 0.02 -2.27
C ARG A 35 -9.13 1.22 -1.70
N LEU A 36 -8.26 1.84 -2.48
CA LEU A 36 -7.66 3.13 -2.10
C LEU A 36 -8.75 4.17 -1.87
N ALA A 37 -8.65 4.87 -0.75
CA ALA A 37 -9.35 6.12 -0.54
C ALA A 37 -8.60 7.26 -1.25
N GLU A 38 -9.22 8.45 -1.33
CA GLU A 38 -8.57 9.65 -1.89
C GLU A 38 -7.23 9.94 -1.21
N LEU A 39 -7.21 10.01 0.12
CA LEU A 39 -5.99 10.17 0.91
C LEU A 39 -4.96 9.05 0.64
N GLY A 40 -5.45 7.83 0.39
CA GLY A 40 -4.59 6.71 0.03
C GLY A 40 -3.88 6.90 -1.31
N GLN A 41 -4.53 7.53 -2.28
CA GLN A 41 -3.94 7.84 -3.58
C GLN A 41 -2.86 8.92 -3.44
N GLU A 42 -3.14 10.00 -2.70
CA GLU A 42 -2.17 11.06 -2.45
C GLU A 42 -0.90 10.55 -1.74
N VAL A 43 -1.10 9.72 -0.71
CA VAL A 43 0.01 9.08 0.02
C VAL A 43 0.78 8.12 -0.87
N LEU A 44 0.09 7.34 -1.72
CA LEU A 44 0.76 6.43 -2.66
C LEU A 44 1.67 7.20 -3.63
N GLU A 45 1.19 8.29 -4.21
CA GLU A 45 2.00 9.12 -5.11
C GLU A 45 3.24 9.69 -4.40
N SER A 46 3.06 10.17 -3.17
CA SER A 46 4.18 10.67 -2.35
C SER A 46 5.23 9.59 -2.09
N LEU A 47 4.79 8.38 -1.71
CA LEU A 47 5.67 7.24 -1.47
C LEU A 47 6.41 6.80 -2.75
N ILE A 48 5.76 6.87 -3.92
CA ILE A 48 6.41 6.57 -5.20
C ILE A 48 7.54 7.56 -5.48
N VAL A 49 7.32 8.85 -5.23
CA VAL A 49 8.34 9.89 -5.41
C VAL A 49 9.51 9.65 -4.45
N GLU A 50 9.24 9.44 -3.17
CA GLU A 50 10.27 9.15 -2.16
C GLU A 50 11.09 7.90 -2.51
N TRP A 51 10.42 6.84 -2.96
CA TRP A 51 11.07 5.61 -3.40
C TRP A 51 12.03 5.86 -4.57
N ARG A 52 11.61 6.65 -5.56
CA ARG A 52 12.47 6.99 -6.71
C ARG A 52 13.72 7.74 -6.27
N VAL A 53 13.56 8.75 -5.41
CA VAL A 53 14.69 9.53 -4.87
C VAL A 53 15.67 8.63 -4.12
N LEU A 54 15.16 7.72 -3.29
CA LEU A 54 15.99 6.76 -2.57
C LEU A 54 16.75 5.85 -3.54
N ASN A 55 16.06 5.31 -4.56
CA ASN A 55 16.67 4.43 -5.55
C ASN A 55 17.75 5.16 -6.36
N ASP A 56 17.48 6.38 -6.81
CA ASP A 56 18.46 7.20 -7.55
C ASP A 56 19.71 7.48 -6.71
N SER A 57 19.53 7.70 -5.40
CA SER A 57 20.64 7.91 -4.46
C SER A 57 21.49 6.64 -4.30
N ILE A 58 20.86 5.48 -4.18
CA ILE A 58 21.57 4.18 -4.11
C ILE A 58 22.31 3.94 -5.43
N ASP A 59 21.67 4.18 -6.56
CA ASP A 59 22.27 4.01 -7.89
C ASP A 59 23.48 4.92 -8.10
N ALA A 60 23.46 6.15 -7.57
CA ALA A 60 24.61 7.05 -7.60
C ALA A 60 25.81 6.48 -6.82
N VAL A 61 25.59 6.01 -5.59
CA VAL A 61 26.65 5.37 -4.76
C VAL A 61 27.23 4.14 -5.45
N LEU A 62 26.39 3.34 -6.11
CA LEU A 62 26.86 2.15 -6.84
C LEU A 62 27.68 2.50 -8.08
N LYS A 63 27.42 3.65 -8.73
CA LYS A 63 28.18 4.12 -9.90
C LYS A 63 29.55 4.71 -9.51
N GLU A 64 29.67 5.36 -8.36
CA GLU A 64 30.94 5.92 -7.86
C GLU A 64 31.98 4.87 -7.46
N LYS A 65 31.58 3.61 -7.25
CA LYS A 65 32.49 2.49 -6.95
C LYS A 65 33.12 1.83 -8.19
N LYS A 66 32.94 2.39 -9.39
CA LYS A 66 33.66 1.99 -10.62
C LYS A 66 34.85 2.90 -10.86
#